data_AF-A0A6L5WMN3-F1
#
_entry.id   AF-A0A6L5WMN3-F1
#
_cell.length_a   1.000
_cell.length_b   1.000
_cell.length_c   1.000
_cell.angle_alpha   90.00
_cell.angle_beta   90.00
_cell.angle_gamma   90.00
#
_symmetry.space_group_name_H-M   'P 1'
#
loop_
_entity.id
_entity.type
_entity.pdbx_description
1 polymer ?
#
loop_
_entity_poly.entity_id
_entity_poly.type
_entity_poly.pdbx_seq_one_letter_code
_entity_poly.pdbx_strand_id
1 'polypeptide(L)'
;MADFDRTENGGDKRLATIFISKTELQEQNKTLIGFGMERPYEKDGKQVELGAVKAFYAIENARNFLNGVECRNHPVKIECGLENEKHTFYTASTWIHNGVNDKTGQTYSLHKMAITIRPEIKNEAGEITQQQERIFATKNRNGIKGYSFDNTNDKALEKEFLNNISKGFNLGLAAEKNETLAKNPKLMEIINKIPDRSAVTINYDFVKQQGIVVMPETMKSVSKSINKGAEILNGELNQEQKSQGFDR
;
A
#
# COMPACT_ATOMS: atom_id res chain seq x y z
N MET A 1 -16.79 26.26 18.42
CA MET A 1 -15.49 26.41 17.72
C MET A 1 -14.44 25.78 18.60
N ALA A 2 -13.77 24.73 18.14
CA ALA A 2 -12.65 24.14 18.85
C ALA A 2 -11.40 24.39 18.02
N ASP A 3 -10.51 25.21 18.55
CA ASP A 3 -9.21 25.50 17.98
C ASP A 3 -8.38 24.23 17.91
N PHE A 4 -8.14 23.75 16.69
CA PHE A 4 -7.05 22.82 16.40
C PHE A 4 -5.75 23.60 16.31
N ASP A 5 -5.36 24.20 17.44
CA ASP A 5 -4.06 24.83 17.58
C ASP A 5 -3.07 23.75 18.01
N ARG A 6 -2.44 23.12 17.01
CA ARG A 6 -1.14 22.49 17.23
C ARG A 6 -0.14 23.63 17.27
N THR A 7 0.02 24.19 18.46
CA THR A 7 1.13 25.10 18.77
C THR A 7 2.44 24.44 18.37
N GLU A 8 3.19 25.19 17.56
CA GLU A 8 4.57 24.90 17.19
C GLU A 8 5.40 24.75 18.47
N ASN A 9 6.02 23.59 18.65
CA ASN A 9 7.15 23.43 19.56
C ASN A 9 8.32 22.93 18.74
N GLY A 10 9.42 23.69 18.77
CA GLY A 10 10.68 23.45 18.06
C GLY A 10 11.39 22.17 18.46
N GLY A 11 10.85 21.03 18.04
CA GLY A 11 11.60 19.81 17.79
C GLY A 11 11.68 19.59 16.29
N ASP A 12 12.77 18.98 15.80
CA ASP A 12 12.91 18.59 14.40
C ASP A 12 11.60 17.98 13.90
N LYS A 13 11.02 18.60 12.87
CA LYS A 13 9.75 18.15 12.29
C LYS A 13 9.95 16.72 11.82
N ARG A 14 9.33 15.76 12.52
CA ARG A 14 9.48 14.34 12.21
C ARG A 14 8.75 14.02 10.91
N LEU A 15 9.49 14.06 9.81
CA LEU A 15 9.01 13.67 8.49
C LEU A 15 8.63 12.18 8.50
N ALA A 16 7.62 11.83 7.71
CA ALA A 16 7.32 10.44 7.43
C ALA A 16 8.22 9.94 6.30
N THR A 17 8.60 8.66 6.33
CA THR A 17 9.46 8.05 5.31
C THR A 17 8.71 6.90 4.64
N ILE A 18 8.78 6.83 3.31
CA ILE A 18 8.24 5.74 2.49
C ILE A 18 9.38 5.04 1.76
N PHE A 19 9.33 3.70 1.73
CA PHE A 19 10.18 2.88 0.88
C PHE A 19 9.53 2.75 -0.49
N ILE A 20 10.32 2.87 -1.56
CA ILE A 20 9.85 2.70 -2.94
C ILE A 20 10.85 1.84 -3.70
N SER A 21 10.40 0.74 -4.29
CA SER A 21 11.17 -0.06 -5.24
C SER A 21 10.63 0.08 -6.65
N LYS A 22 11.50 -0.15 -7.63
CA LYS A 22 11.18 -0.17 -9.05
C LYS A 22 11.72 -1.43 -9.70
N THR A 23 10.92 -2.06 -10.57
CA THR A 23 11.37 -3.12 -11.47
C THR A 23 10.67 -2.98 -12.81
N GLU A 24 11.44 -2.82 -13.88
CA GLU A 24 10.93 -2.77 -15.25
C GLU A 24 10.87 -4.18 -15.84
N LEU A 25 9.69 -4.54 -16.36
CA LEU A 25 9.47 -5.77 -17.11
C LEU A 25 9.20 -5.39 -18.56
N GLN A 26 10.29 -5.10 -19.29
CA GLN A 26 10.23 -4.53 -20.65
C GLN A 26 9.43 -5.41 -21.62
N GLU A 27 9.64 -6.73 -21.57
CA GLU A 27 8.92 -7.70 -22.41
C GLU A 27 7.41 -7.72 -22.14
N GLN A 28 6.97 -7.30 -20.95
CA GLN A 28 5.56 -7.25 -20.57
C GLN A 28 4.95 -5.85 -20.68
N ASN A 29 5.74 -4.84 -21.08
CA ASN A 29 5.36 -3.42 -21.05
C ASN A 29 4.79 -2.98 -19.69
N LYS A 30 5.44 -3.43 -18.61
CA LYS A 30 5.05 -3.15 -17.22
C LYS A 30 6.21 -2.59 -16.41
N THR A 31 5.87 -1.79 -15.41
CA THR A 31 6.77 -1.37 -14.34
C THR A 31 6.11 -1.70 -13.00
N LEU A 32 6.79 -2.49 -12.19
CA LEU A 32 6.39 -2.81 -10.83
C LEU A 32 6.93 -1.74 -9.89
N ILE A 33 6.02 -1.14 -9.11
CA ILE A 33 6.36 -0.14 -8.08
C ILE A 33 5.99 -0.74 -6.73
N GLY A 34 6.97 -1.00 -5.88
CA GLY A 34 6.77 -1.56 -4.54
C GLY A 34 6.83 -0.49 -3.46
N PHE A 35 6.08 -0.69 -2.37
CA PHE A 35 6.06 0.20 -1.19
C PHE A 35 6.66 -0.45 0.07
N GLY A 36 7.38 -1.54 -0.12
CA GLY A 36 8.04 -2.30 0.94
C GLY A 36 7.30 -3.60 1.27
N MET A 37 7.84 -4.29 2.26
CA MET A 37 7.36 -5.58 2.69
C MET A 37 7.38 -5.67 4.21
N GLU A 38 6.44 -6.42 4.76
CA GLU A 38 6.41 -6.75 6.17
C GLU A 38 6.50 -8.27 6.30
N ARG A 39 7.29 -8.74 7.26
CA ARG A 39 7.47 -10.16 7.57
C ARG A 39 7.34 -10.36 9.08
N PRO A 40 6.81 -11.51 9.53
CA PRO A 40 6.93 -11.90 10.93
C PRO A 40 8.39 -11.87 11.36
N TYR A 41 8.63 -11.50 12.60
CA TYR A 41 9.98 -11.43 13.15
C TYR A 41 9.98 -11.96 14.58
N GLU A 42 11.14 -12.43 15.01
CA GLU A 42 11.32 -12.88 16.38
C GLU A 42 11.71 -11.69 17.26
N LYS A 43 11.08 -11.58 18.42
CA LYS A 43 11.46 -10.63 19.47
C LYS A 43 11.39 -11.33 20.82
N ASP A 44 12.48 -11.26 21.58
CA ASP A 44 12.58 -11.84 22.91
C ASP A 44 12.22 -13.36 22.94
N GLY A 45 12.65 -14.11 21.93
CA GLY A 45 12.38 -15.56 21.82
C GLY A 45 10.96 -15.91 21.36
N LYS A 46 10.14 -14.92 20.97
CA LYS A 46 8.76 -15.13 20.51
C LYS A 46 8.57 -14.61 19.10
N GLN A 47 7.90 -15.40 18.28
CA GLN A 47 7.46 -14.96 16.96
C GLN A 47 6.36 -13.89 17.14
N VAL A 48 6.61 -12.71 16.56
CA VAL A 48 5.63 -11.62 16.48
C VAL A 48 4.96 -11.72 15.11
N GLU A 49 3.71 -12.15 15.11
CA GLU A 49 2.87 -12.14 13.91
C GLU A 49 2.49 -10.72 13.51
N LEU A 50 2.27 -10.52 12.22
CA LEU A 50 1.78 -9.24 11.70
C LEU A 50 0.28 -9.13 11.94
N GLY A 51 -0.13 -8.09 12.66
CA GLY A 51 -1.53 -7.76 12.88
C GLY A 51 -2.06 -6.68 11.93
N ALA A 52 -3.38 -6.51 11.94
CA ALA A 52 -4.09 -5.50 11.14
C ALA A 52 -3.52 -4.08 11.30
N VAL A 53 -3.17 -3.68 12.53
CA VAL A 53 -2.63 -2.33 12.82
C VAL A 53 -1.38 -2.04 11.99
N LYS A 54 -0.48 -3.01 11.88
CA LYS A 54 0.77 -2.89 11.12
C LYS A 54 0.49 -2.83 9.62
N ALA A 55 -0.40 -3.69 9.12
CA ALA A 55 -0.84 -3.64 7.72
C ALA A 55 -1.49 -2.30 7.36
N PHE A 56 -2.42 -1.81 8.18
CA PHE A 56 -3.06 -0.52 7.93
C PHE A 56 -2.08 0.64 7.93
N TYR A 57 -1.10 0.63 8.83
CA TYR A 57 -0.06 1.66 8.84
C TYR A 57 0.77 1.65 7.56
N ALA A 58 1.20 0.48 7.10
CA ALA A 58 1.98 0.33 5.88
C ALA A 58 1.16 0.75 4.63
N ILE A 59 -0.11 0.32 4.56
CA ILE A 59 -1.05 0.73 3.50
C ILE A 59 -1.25 2.25 3.53
N GLU A 60 -1.51 2.84 4.70
CA GLU A 60 -1.66 4.28 4.86
C GLU A 60 -0.42 5.02 4.38
N ASN A 61 0.78 4.54 4.73
CA ASN A 61 2.04 5.16 4.31
C ASN A 61 2.18 5.19 2.78
N ALA A 62 1.89 4.08 2.11
CA ALA A 62 1.89 3.99 0.66
C ALA A 62 0.82 4.90 0.02
N ARG A 63 -0.38 4.92 0.60
CA ARG A 63 -1.49 5.77 0.14
C ARG A 63 -1.21 7.25 0.32
N ASN A 64 -0.51 7.63 1.38
CA ASN A 64 -0.10 9.00 1.62
C ASN A 64 0.87 9.48 0.54
N PHE A 65 1.87 8.67 0.21
CA PHE A 65 2.76 8.94 -0.93
C PHE A 65 1.96 9.12 -2.22
N LEU A 66 1.08 8.17 -2.56
CA LEU A 66 0.26 8.24 -3.77
C LEU A 66 -0.62 9.50 -3.81
N ASN A 67 -1.17 9.93 -2.68
CA ASN A 67 -1.92 11.18 -2.58
C ASN A 67 -1.03 12.40 -2.85
N GLY A 68 0.19 12.43 -2.28
CA GLY A 68 1.13 13.53 -2.47
C GLY A 68 1.68 13.65 -3.90
N VAL A 69 1.66 12.56 -4.67
CA VAL A 69 1.98 12.56 -6.12
C VAL A 69 0.74 12.54 -7.02
N GLU A 70 -0.43 12.89 -6.49
CA GLU A 70 -1.71 12.99 -7.22
C GLU A 70 -2.19 11.68 -7.89
N CYS A 71 -1.64 10.54 -7.49
CA CYS A 71 -1.97 9.20 -7.97
C CYS A 71 -3.05 8.51 -7.10
N ARG A 72 -3.98 9.31 -6.54
CA ARG A 72 -4.94 8.84 -5.52
C ARG A 72 -5.94 7.80 -6.03
N ASN A 73 -6.20 7.73 -7.34
CA ASN A 73 -7.19 6.82 -7.91
C ASN A 73 -6.69 5.37 -8.02
N HIS A 74 -5.39 5.14 -7.88
CA HIS A 74 -4.79 3.81 -8.03
C HIS A 74 -4.65 3.13 -6.66
N PRO A 75 -5.26 1.95 -6.45
CA PRO A 75 -5.16 1.29 -5.17
C PRO A 75 -3.76 0.70 -4.94
N VAL A 76 -3.45 0.47 -3.66
CA VAL A 76 -2.27 -0.28 -3.25
C VAL A 76 -2.60 -1.77 -3.37
N LYS A 77 -1.79 -2.51 -4.11
CA LYS A 77 -1.80 -3.98 -4.15
C LYS A 77 -1.17 -4.51 -2.86
N ILE A 78 -1.82 -5.49 -2.24
CA ILE A 78 -1.30 -6.25 -1.10
C ILE A 78 -1.17 -7.68 -1.58
N GLU A 79 0.04 -8.20 -1.56
CA GLU A 79 0.35 -9.56 -1.96
C GLU A 79 0.78 -10.35 -0.73
N CYS A 80 0.02 -11.39 -0.41
CA CYS A 80 0.26 -12.30 0.70
C CYS A 80 0.69 -13.67 0.18
N GLY A 81 1.52 -14.35 0.95
CA GLY A 81 2.06 -15.66 0.60
C GLY A 81 3.59 -15.68 0.70
N LEU A 82 4.12 -16.86 1.00
CA LEU A 82 5.55 -17.15 0.91
C LEU A 82 5.88 -17.72 -0.47
N GLU A 83 7.17 -17.78 -0.81
CA GLU A 83 7.73 -18.18 -2.12
C GLU A 83 7.20 -19.51 -2.69
N ASN A 84 6.66 -20.41 -1.84
CA ASN A 84 6.11 -21.70 -2.25
C ASN A 84 4.62 -21.88 -1.91
N GLU A 85 3.94 -20.82 -1.47
CA GLU A 85 2.50 -20.85 -1.18
C GLU A 85 1.71 -20.25 -2.35
N LYS A 86 0.41 -20.54 -2.40
CA LYS A 86 -0.48 -19.83 -3.33
C LYS A 86 -0.55 -18.36 -2.92
N HIS A 87 -0.14 -17.46 -3.81
CA HIS A 87 -0.24 -16.03 -3.56
C HIS A 87 -1.70 -15.59 -3.52
N THR A 88 -2.02 -14.73 -2.56
CA THR A 88 -3.33 -14.10 -2.43
C THR A 88 -3.18 -12.60 -2.58
N PHE A 89 -4.06 -11.99 -3.37
CA PHE A 89 -3.95 -10.59 -3.74
C PHE A 89 -5.17 -9.81 -3.27
N TYR A 90 -4.91 -8.67 -2.63
CA TYR A 90 -5.91 -7.68 -2.25
C TYR A 90 -5.56 -6.33 -2.81
N THR A 91 -6.54 -5.43 -2.81
CA THR A 91 -6.29 -4.02 -3.10
C THR A 91 -6.84 -3.13 -2.00
N ALA A 92 -6.13 -2.05 -1.68
CA ALA A 92 -6.52 -1.09 -0.66
C ALA A 92 -6.61 0.32 -1.21
N SER A 93 -7.72 0.98 -0.87
CA SER A 93 -7.99 2.39 -1.17
C SER A 93 -8.30 3.14 0.10
N THR A 94 -7.95 4.42 0.14
CA THR A 94 -8.25 5.32 1.25
C THR A 94 -8.96 6.58 0.75
N TRP A 95 -9.89 7.09 1.54
CA TRP A 95 -10.60 8.33 1.27
C TRP A 95 -11.04 9.01 2.56
N ILE A 96 -11.45 10.27 2.44
CA ILE A 96 -12.08 11.00 3.51
C ILE A 96 -13.59 11.01 3.25
N HIS A 97 -14.36 10.46 4.16
CA HIS A 97 -15.81 10.51 4.16
C HIS A 97 -16.28 11.66 5.05
N ASN A 98 -16.92 12.66 4.43
CA ASN A 98 -17.48 13.80 5.13
C ASN A 98 -19.01 13.68 5.16
N GLY A 99 -19.61 14.18 6.24
CA GLY A 99 -21.06 14.21 6.37
C GLY A 99 -21.51 15.15 7.49
N VAL A 100 -22.82 15.23 7.68
CA VAL A 100 -23.45 15.92 8.80
C VAL A 100 -24.12 14.87 9.67
N ASN A 101 -23.94 14.97 10.98
CA ASN A 101 -24.68 14.13 11.91
C ASN A 101 -26.11 14.68 12.01
N ASP A 102 -27.09 13.93 11.49
CA ASP A 102 -28.50 14.36 11.44
C ASP A 102 -29.12 14.64 12.82
N LYS A 103 -28.53 14.09 13.90
CA LYS A 103 -29.03 14.31 15.27
C LYS A 103 -28.40 15.54 15.93
N THR A 104 -27.13 15.83 15.65
CA THR A 104 -26.39 16.92 16.31
C THR A 104 -26.16 18.14 15.40
N GLY A 105 -26.44 18.02 14.10
CA GLY A 105 -26.12 19.02 13.07
C GLY A 105 -24.61 19.21 12.85
N GLN A 106 -23.75 18.45 13.54
CA GLN A 106 -22.30 18.64 13.47
C GLN A 106 -21.72 17.97 12.22
N THR A 107 -20.88 18.71 11.51
CA THR A 107 -20.06 18.13 10.43
C THR A 107 -19.03 17.18 11.01
N TYR A 108 -18.80 16.06 10.34
CA TYR A 108 -17.75 15.12 10.67
C TYR A 108 -16.89 14.78 9.44
N SER A 109 -15.68 14.30 9.72
CA SER A 109 -14.74 13.83 8.71
C SER A 109 -14.10 12.53 9.20
N LEU A 110 -14.32 11.44 8.47
CA LEU A 110 -13.81 10.12 8.79
C LEU A 110 -12.82 9.68 7.72
N HIS A 111 -11.60 9.33 8.14
CA HIS A 111 -10.64 8.71 7.24
C HIS A 111 -10.97 7.22 7.14
N LYS A 112 -11.27 6.78 5.92
CA LYS A 112 -11.73 5.43 5.60
C LYS A 112 -10.68 4.70 4.79
N MET A 113 -10.59 3.40 5.01
CA MET A 113 -9.87 2.45 4.18
C MET A 113 -10.84 1.34 3.76
N ALA A 114 -10.77 0.94 2.50
CA ALA A 114 -11.42 -0.27 2.00
C ALA A 114 -10.35 -1.22 1.50
N ILE A 115 -10.44 -2.48 1.92
CA ILE A 115 -9.65 -3.58 1.39
C ILE A 115 -10.59 -4.45 0.58
N THR A 116 -10.35 -4.54 -0.72
CA THR A 116 -11.07 -5.44 -1.62
C THR A 116 -10.49 -6.83 -1.48
N ILE A 117 -11.30 -7.74 -0.95
CA ILE A 117 -10.95 -9.15 -0.77
C ILE A 117 -11.15 -9.90 -2.08
N ARG A 118 -12.29 -9.66 -2.75
CA ARG A 118 -12.58 -10.21 -4.08
C ARG A 118 -13.08 -9.07 -4.98
N PRO A 119 -12.53 -8.91 -6.19
CA PRO A 119 -12.94 -7.84 -7.10
C PRO A 119 -14.31 -8.14 -7.71
N GLU A 120 -14.97 -7.10 -8.23
CA GLU A 120 -16.10 -7.31 -9.13
C GLU A 120 -15.59 -7.92 -10.44
N ILE A 121 -16.23 -8.99 -10.90
CA ILE A 121 -15.96 -9.58 -12.22
C ILE A 121 -17.22 -9.42 -13.05
N LYS A 122 -17.04 -8.96 -14.30
CA LYS A 122 -18.10 -8.87 -15.30
C LYS A 122 -17.81 -9.80 -16.47
N ASN A 123 -18.85 -10.35 -17.08
CA ASN A 123 -18.73 -11.04 -18.36
C ASN A 123 -18.55 -10.03 -19.52
N GLU A 124 -18.35 -10.54 -20.73
CA GLU A 124 -18.19 -9.71 -21.95
C GLU A 124 -19.41 -8.83 -22.24
N ALA A 125 -20.60 -9.23 -21.79
CA ALA A 125 -21.83 -8.45 -21.91
C ALA A 125 -21.96 -7.35 -20.84
N GLY A 126 -21.02 -7.25 -19.89
CA GLY A 126 -21.03 -6.28 -18.81
C GLY A 126 -21.87 -6.66 -17.60
N GLU A 127 -22.39 -7.89 -17.54
CA GLU A 127 -23.15 -8.41 -16.39
C GLU A 127 -22.19 -8.85 -15.29
N ILE A 128 -22.53 -8.55 -14.03
CA ILE A 128 -21.70 -8.91 -12.87
C ILE A 128 -21.81 -10.42 -12.62
N THR A 129 -20.71 -11.13 -12.80
CA THR A 129 -20.57 -12.58 -12.51
C THR A 129 -19.99 -12.83 -11.12
N GLN A 130 -19.31 -11.85 -10.53
CA GLN A 130 -18.86 -11.87 -9.14
C GLN A 130 -19.07 -10.51 -8.50
N GLN A 131 -19.80 -10.48 -7.39
CA GLN A 131 -19.94 -9.27 -6.59
C GLN A 131 -18.64 -8.94 -5.88
N GLN A 132 -18.35 -7.64 -5.75
CA GLN A 132 -17.18 -7.20 -5.01
C GLN A 132 -17.36 -7.45 -3.51
N GLU A 133 -16.35 -8.02 -2.87
CA GLU A 133 -16.30 -8.19 -1.41
C GLU A 133 -15.22 -7.31 -0.81
N ARG A 134 -15.59 -6.55 0.23
CA ARG A 134 -14.75 -5.55 0.88
C ARG A 134 -14.87 -5.61 2.39
N ILE A 135 -13.75 -5.35 3.06
CA ILE A 135 -13.73 -4.99 4.48
C ILE A 135 -13.29 -3.53 4.62
N PHE A 136 -13.82 -2.86 5.64
CA PHE A 136 -13.60 -1.44 5.87
C PHE A 136 -12.88 -1.19 7.19
N ALA A 137 -12.07 -0.14 7.23
CA ALA A 137 -11.46 0.35 8.46
C ALA A 137 -11.61 1.87 8.56
N THR A 138 -11.79 2.37 9.77
CA THR A 138 -11.91 3.80 10.07
C THR A 138 -10.80 4.23 11.01
N LYS A 139 -10.14 5.36 10.70
CA LYS A 139 -9.09 5.92 11.54
C LYS A 139 -9.66 6.62 12.78
N ASN A 140 -9.00 6.45 13.92
CA ASN A 140 -9.32 7.10 15.20
C ASN A 140 -10.74 6.83 15.70
N ARG A 141 -11.33 5.70 15.29
CA ARG A 141 -12.67 5.29 15.73
C ARG A 141 -12.61 4.70 17.14
N ASN A 142 -13.58 5.07 17.98
CA ASN A 142 -13.76 4.53 19.35
C ASN A 142 -12.52 4.67 20.25
N GLY A 143 -11.75 5.76 20.11
CA GLY A 143 -10.55 6.00 20.92
C GLY A 143 -9.32 5.16 20.54
N ILE A 144 -9.40 4.33 19.50
CA ILE A 144 -8.26 3.54 19.01
C ILE A 144 -7.40 4.43 18.11
N LYS A 145 -6.13 4.64 18.45
CA LYS A 145 -5.20 5.38 17.60
C LYS A 145 -4.91 4.61 16.30
N GLY A 146 -5.08 5.26 15.16
CA GLY A 146 -4.88 4.63 13.84
C GLY A 146 -6.15 3.97 13.31
N TYR A 147 -6.02 3.14 12.27
CA TYR A 147 -7.16 2.43 11.69
C TYR A 147 -7.56 1.22 12.54
N SER A 148 -8.86 0.99 12.63
CA SER A 148 -9.46 -0.24 13.16
C SER A 148 -10.59 -0.69 12.25
N PHE A 149 -10.84 -2.00 12.20
CA PHE A 149 -11.94 -2.54 11.39
C PHE A 149 -13.29 -1.96 11.82
N ASP A 150 -14.14 -1.73 10.83
CA ASP A 150 -15.52 -1.33 11.08
C ASP A 150 -16.35 -2.52 11.60
N ASN A 151 -17.15 -2.27 12.64
CA ASN A 151 -18.01 -3.30 13.23
C ASN A 151 -19.03 -3.92 12.25
N THR A 152 -19.26 -3.28 11.10
CA THR A 152 -20.22 -3.70 10.06
C THR A 152 -19.63 -4.68 9.06
N ASN A 153 -18.33 -4.97 9.12
CA ASN A 153 -17.69 -5.91 8.21
C ASN A 153 -18.13 -7.36 8.47
N ASP A 154 -18.07 -8.16 7.42
CA ASP A 154 -18.12 -9.61 7.53
C ASP A 154 -16.87 -10.14 8.28
N LYS A 155 -17.10 -10.89 9.36
CA LYS A 155 -16.05 -11.44 10.22
C LYS A 155 -15.27 -12.59 9.57
N ALA A 156 -15.87 -13.32 8.63
CA ALA A 156 -15.16 -14.33 7.87
C ALA A 156 -14.12 -13.68 6.95
N LEU A 157 -14.49 -12.59 6.26
CA LEU A 157 -13.57 -11.83 5.40
C LEU A 157 -12.46 -11.14 6.20
N GLU A 158 -12.78 -10.58 7.37
CA GLU A 158 -11.74 -10.04 8.28
C GLU A 158 -10.73 -11.13 8.67
N LYS A 159 -11.22 -12.32 9.07
CA LYS A 159 -10.37 -13.44 9.46
C LYS A 159 -9.53 -13.96 8.31
N GLU A 160 -10.10 -14.07 7.11
CA GLU A 160 -9.37 -14.42 5.88
C GLU A 160 -8.21 -13.46 5.62
N PHE A 161 -8.49 -12.15 5.65
CA PHE A 161 -7.47 -11.13 5.45
C PHE A 161 -6.38 -11.21 6.52
N LEU A 162 -6.77 -11.27 7.80
CA LEU A 162 -5.84 -11.35 8.94
C LEU A 162 -4.91 -12.56 8.87
N ASN A 163 -5.46 -13.74 8.56
CA ASN A 163 -4.67 -14.97 8.44
C ASN A 163 -3.66 -14.90 7.29
N ASN A 164 -3.99 -14.18 6.22
CA ASN A 164 -3.09 -14.04 5.08
C ASN A 164 -1.99 -13.02 5.33
N ILE A 165 -2.30 -11.88 5.96
CA ILE A 165 -1.26 -10.88 6.29
C ILE A 165 -0.35 -11.33 7.43
N SER A 166 -0.81 -12.19 8.34
CA SER A 166 -0.01 -12.63 9.49
C SER A 166 1.24 -13.41 9.08
N LYS A 167 1.24 -13.99 7.88
CA LYS A 167 2.37 -14.70 7.27
C LYS A 167 3.42 -13.76 6.65
N GLY A 168 3.10 -12.49 6.45
CA GLY A 168 3.90 -11.57 5.65
C GLY A 168 3.14 -11.08 4.43
N PHE A 169 3.45 -9.85 4.01
CA PHE A 169 2.88 -9.26 2.82
C PHE A 169 3.84 -8.29 2.13
N ASN A 170 3.67 -8.12 0.83
CA ASN A 170 4.30 -7.10 0.01
C ASN A 170 3.27 -6.04 -0.37
N LEU A 171 3.70 -4.79 -0.40
CA LEU A 171 2.88 -3.69 -0.91
C LEU A 171 3.43 -3.23 -2.25
N GLY A 172 2.53 -2.93 -3.18
CA GLY A 172 2.88 -2.32 -4.45
C GLY A 172 1.76 -1.47 -5.01
N LEU A 173 2.00 -0.83 -6.15
CA LEU A 173 0.97 -0.16 -6.91
C LEU A 173 0.21 -1.20 -7.74
N ALA A 174 -1.13 -1.18 -7.70
CA ALA A 174 -1.92 -2.12 -8.50
C ALA A 174 -1.87 -1.81 -10.01
N ALA A 175 -1.59 -0.56 -10.38
CA ALA A 175 -1.36 -0.17 -11.76
C ALA A 175 0.09 -0.46 -12.16
N GLU A 176 0.27 -1.43 -13.05
CA GLU A 176 1.60 -1.88 -13.49
C GLU A 176 1.88 -1.62 -14.97
N LYS A 177 0.84 -1.44 -15.79
CA LYS A 177 1.01 -1.16 -17.23
C LYS A 177 1.63 0.22 -17.44
N ASN A 178 2.68 0.28 -18.27
CA ASN A 178 3.39 1.54 -18.55
C ASN A 178 2.47 2.64 -19.08
N GLU A 179 1.50 2.28 -19.94
CA GLU A 179 0.50 3.22 -20.47
C GLU A 179 -0.41 3.82 -19.38
N THR A 180 -0.72 3.06 -18.34
CA THR A 180 -1.50 3.55 -17.19
C THR A 180 -0.63 4.44 -16.32
N LEU A 181 0.62 4.05 -16.10
CA LEU A 181 1.58 4.81 -15.30
C LEU A 181 1.94 6.16 -15.93
N ALA A 182 2.07 6.21 -17.26
CA ALA A 182 2.35 7.44 -18.01
C ALA A 182 1.29 8.54 -17.81
N LYS A 183 0.06 8.19 -17.40
CA LYS A 183 -1.01 9.14 -17.07
C LYS A 183 -0.83 9.80 -15.69
N ASN A 184 0.19 9.40 -14.93
CA ASN A 184 0.49 9.90 -13.58
C ASN A 184 1.88 10.57 -13.57
N PRO A 185 2.04 11.76 -14.17
CA PRO A 185 3.37 12.36 -14.42
C PRO A 185 4.15 12.67 -13.13
N LYS A 186 3.49 13.12 -12.06
CA LYS A 186 4.15 13.39 -10.76
C LYS A 186 4.69 12.12 -10.10
N LEU A 187 3.97 11.00 -10.23
CA LEU A 187 4.49 9.70 -9.81
C LEU A 187 5.72 9.34 -10.65
N MET A 188 5.61 9.43 -11.97
CA MET A 188 6.68 9.02 -12.88
C MET A 188 7.93 9.89 -12.77
N GLU A 189 7.83 11.17 -12.43
CA GLU A 189 8.99 12.02 -12.15
C GLU A 189 9.85 11.46 -11.01
N ILE A 190 9.22 10.86 -10.00
CA ILE A 190 9.91 10.21 -8.89
C ILE A 190 10.42 8.83 -9.31
N ILE A 191 9.56 8.00 -9.91
CA ILE A 191 9.89 6.62 -10.27
C ILE A 191 11.04 6.57 -11.30
N ASN A 192 11.10 7.50 -12.24
CA ASN A 192 12.17 7.54 -13.25
C ASN A 192 13.55 7.88 -12.67
N LYS A 193 13.61 8.48 -11.47
CA LYS A 193 14.87 8.74 -10.76
C LYS A 193 15.39 7.51 -10.01
N ILE A 194 14.57 6.47 -9.86
CA ILE A 194 14.96 5.20 -9.24
C ILE A 194 15.58 4.31 -10.32
N PRO A 195 16.81 3.80 -10.13
CA PRO A 195 17.39 2.83 -11.05
C PRO A 195 16.53 1.56 -11.14
N ASP A 196 16.60 0.85 -12.25
CA ASP A 196 15.92 -0.44 -12.36
C ASP A 196 16.42 -1.42 -11.27
N ARG A 197 15.52 -2.32 -10.83
CA ARG A 197 15.75 -3.32 -9.77
C ARG A 197 16.35 -2.75 -8.50
N SER A 198 16.01 -1.52 -8.18
CA SER A 198 16.55 -0.79 -7.03
C SER A 198 15.44 -0.26 -6.14
N ALA A 199 15.85 0.18 -4.95
CA ALA A 199 14.96 0.75 -3.96
C ALA A 199 15.55 2.00 -3.33
N VAL A 200 14.66 2.93 -2.97
CA VAL A 200 14.96 4.18 -2.29
C VAL A 200 14.03 4.38 -1.11
N THR A 201 14.42 5.26 -0.20
CA THR A 201 13.51 5.90 0.75
C THR A 201 13.31 7.35 0.39
N ILE A 202 12.09 7.86 0.53
CA ILE A 202 11.73 9.27 0.32
C ILE A 202 10.94 9.76 1.52
N ASN A 203 11.14 11.01 1.92
CA ASN A 203 10.33 11.63 2.95
C ASN A 203 9.11 12.33 2.36
N TYR A 204 8.06 12.42 3.17
CA TYR A 204 6.93 13.28 2.93
C TYR A 204 6.43 13.88 4.24
N ASP A 205 5.64 14.94 4.09
CA ASP A 205 5.14 15.72 5.20
C ASP A 205 3.65 16.02 5.06
N PHE A 206 3.01 16.35 6.18
CA PHE A 206 1.64 16.85 6.21
C PHE A 206 1.68 18.35 6.47
N VAL A 207 1.41 19.13 5.43
CA VAL A 207 1.39 20.59 5.48
C VAL A 207 -0.06 21.05 5.55
N LYS A 208 -0.38 21.87 6.56
CA LYS A 208 -1.74 22.44 6.74
C LYS A 208 -2.16 23.13 5.43
N GLN A 209 -3.42 22.94 5.02
CA GLN A 209 -4.01 23.45 3.76
C GLN A 209 -3.46 22.85 2.45
N GLN A 210 -2.20 22.41 2.39
CA GLN A 210 -1.63 21.78 1.20
C GLN A 210 -1.83 20.26 1.16
N GLY A 211 -2.04 19.63 2.32
CA GLY A 211 -2.16 18.19 2.43
C GLY A 211 -0.78 17.52 2.47
N ILE A 212 -0.61 16.44 1.71
CA ILE A 212 0.61 15.64 1.73
C ILE A 212 1.59 16.19 0.70
N VAL A 213 2.80 16.51 1.14
CA VAL A 213 3.88 17.02 0.30
C VAL A 213 5.02 16.01 0.31
N VAL A 214 5.29 15.41 -0.86
CA VAL A 214 6.45 14.53 -1.05
C VAL A 214 7.69 15.39 -1.28
N MET A 215 8.83 14.96 -0.74
CA MET A 215 10.10 15.66 -0.77
C MET A 215 11.14 14.86 -1.57
N PRO A 216 11.12 14.86 -2.92
CA PRO A 216 12.01 14.04 -3.74
C PRO A 216 13.51 14.27 -3.48
N GLU A 217 13.90 15.46 -3.04
CA GLU A 217 15.27 15.82 -2.66
C GLU A 217 15.82 15.01 -1.48
N THR A 218 14.93 14.39 -0.69
CA THR A 218 15.31 13.51 0.43
C THR A 218 15.54 12.06 0.00
N MET A 219 15.44 11.77 -1.30
CA MET A 219 15.62 10.42 -1.84
C MET A 219 16.99 9.86 -1.47
N LYS A 220 17.00 8.69 -0.85
CA LYS A 220 18.22 7.95 -0.49
C LYS A 220 18.13 6.52 -0.99
N SER A 221 19.17 6.07 -1.67
CA SER A 221 19.30 4.66 -2.06
C SER A 221 19.33 3.76 -0.83
N VAL A 222 18.61 2.64 -0.89
CA VAL A 222 18.68 1.59 0.13
C VAL A 222 19.89 0.72 -0.17
N SER A 223 21.09 1.21 0.18
CA SER A 223 22.37 0.60 -0.18
C SER A 223 22.86 -0.52 0.75
N LYS A 224 21.99 -1.13 1.56
CA LYS A 224 22.37 -2.23 2.49
C LYS A 224 21.38 -3.39 2.49
N SER A 225 21.17 -4.03 1.33
CA SER A 225 20.65 -5.42 1.23
C SER A 225 20.53 -5.94 -0.22
N ILE A 226 21.09 -5.23 -1.21
CA ILE A 226 20.94 -5.58 -2.63
C ILE A 226 21.47 -7.01 -2.90
N ASN A 227 22.50 -7.47 -2.18
CA ASN A 227 23.00 -8.84 -2.39
C ASN A 227 22.00 -9.93 -1.99
N LYS A 228 21.08 -9.74 -1.04
CA LYS A 228 20.08 -10.78 -0.73
C LYS A 228 18.77 -10.59 -1.49
N GLY A 229 18.31 -9.35 -1.66
CA GLY A 229 17.04 -9.08 -2.36
C GLY A 229 17.14 -9.28 -3.89
N ALA A 230 18.26 -8.89 -4.50
CA ALA A 230 18.49 -9.09 -5.93
C ALA A 230 18.85 -10.55 -6.26
N GLU A 231 19.47 -11.30 -5.34
CA GLU A 231 19.64 -12.75 -5.49
C GLU A 231 18.29 -13.50 -5.49
N ILE A 232 17.35 -13.07 -4.64
CA ILE A 232 15.97 -13.61 -4.63
C ILE A 232 15.26 -13.27 -5.94
N LEU A 233 15.21 -12.00 -6.35
CA LEU A 233 14.56 -11.58 -7.62
C LEU A 233 15.22 -12.16 -8.88
N ASN A 234 16.54 -12.32 -8.91
CA ASN A 234 17.23 -12.97 -10.04
C ASN A 234 17.08 -14.50 -10.01
N GLY A 235 16.92 -15.10 -8.83
CA GLY A 235 16.50 -16.49 -8.68
C GLY A 235 15.09 -16.72 -9.23
N GLU A 236 14.15 -15.82 -8.91
CA GLU A 236 12.76 -15.82 -9.36
C GLU A 236 12.65 -15.80 -10.91
N LEU A 237 13.38 -14.90 -11.58
CA LEU A 237 13.35 -14.79 -13.05
C LEU A 237 14.03 -15.96 -13.78
N ASN A 238 15.13 -16.49 -13.25
CA ASN A 238 15.84 -17.61 -13.88
C ASN A 238 15.10 -18.94 -13.70
N GLN A 239 14.25 -19.09 -12.68
CA GLN A 239 13.43 -20.27 -12.48
C GLN A 239 12.13 -20.24 -13.30
N GLU A 240 11.50 -19.08 -13.50
CA GLU A 240 10.37 -18.94 -14.44
C GLU A 240 10.77 -19.27 -15.89
N GLN A 241 11.99 -18.89 -16.31
CA GLN A 241 12.50 -19.26 -17.63
C GLN A 241 12.81 -20.76 -17.78
N LYS A 242 13.11 -21.46 -16.66
CA LYS A 242 13.32 -22.92 -16.66
C LYS A 242 12.02 -23.71 -16.56
N SER A 243 11.00 -23.20 -15.88
CA SER A 243 9.70 -23.86 -15.76
C SER A 243 8.83 -23.67 -17.00
N GLN A 244 9.07 -22.63 -17.80
CA GLN A 244 8.53 -22.46 -19.16
C GLN A 244 9.41 -23.14 -20.21
N GLY A 245 9.88 -24.35 -19.94
CA GLY A 245 10.63 -25.16 -20.88
C GLY A 245 10.00 -25.10 -22.28
N PHE A 246 10.66 -24.37 -23.16
CA PHE A 246 10.59 -24.59 -24.60
C PHE A 246 11.17 -25.97 -24.83
N ASP A 247 10.31 -26.99 -24.82
CA ASP A 247 10.61 -28.25 -25.52
C ASP A 247 10.75 -27.89 -27.01
N ARG A 248 12.00 -27.90 -27.48
CA ARG A 248 12.32 -28.14 -28.88
C ARG A 248 12.50 -29.64 -29.08
#